data_AF-A0A847GPF6-F1
#
_entry.id   AF-A0A847GPF6-F1
#
_cell.length_a   1.000
_cell.length_b   1.000
_cell.length_c   1.000
_cell.angle_alpha   90.00
_cell.angle_beta   90.00
_cell.angle_gamma   90.00
#
_symmetry.space_group_name_H-M   'P 1'
#
loop_
_entity.id
_entity.type
_entity.pdbx_description
1 polymer ?
#
loop_
_entity_poly.entity_id
_entity_poly.type
_entity_poly.pdbx_seq_one_letter_code
_entity_poly.pdbx_strand_id
1 'polypeptide(L)'
;MRCSRQPWISVPAVTALWAGDGDGKQWSRPYVVNRPQAQWLSPASQAPGEVFRIFGRTFSWRYQLPAARVYLRRQGGSELVALRPAAPHHEDGHTQRWCLSAWLPNDLAPGQYQVFVHGGHGGDYGWSEPLTLSVTTAPAPAGPVVNVRDLGAKGDGVSDDTESLAAALKQAAGGGTVLLPPGTYAISRSLAIPEQAIVRGAGMHQSIITNLEPNTFRPGELTDSPRRAFRPALVQGMGRFVLQDLTLRFMPATAPALEIGRDEVYVEDVGMYRVRFESRQDYGLSAEHSYTHSPVSIFNARRLRMIRCETYGPGGVNCQRKLESCQFSQNRFAADRRWRGHVFKFWGAEHCIFEDNLLTGDTRGLVMQTHFGVNYQNFIAGNTVERTVLGGNAGETYLVDSRRPHADCRSGPPDAAGRKRHTRRRGVHARTRANPVGLCSHSSRG
;
A
#
# COMPACT_ATOMS: atom_id res chain seq x y z
N MET A 1 7.10 44.32 -11.57
CA MET A 1 6.21 43.66 -10.58
C MET A 1 5.39 44.72 -9.86
N ARG A 2 4.06 44.75 -10.03
CA ARG A 2 3.18 45.49 -9.12
C ARG A 2 2.62 44.49 -8.12
N CYS A 3 3.22 44.45 -6.93
CA CYS A 3 2.68 43.71 -5.80
C CYS A 3 1.93 44.74 -4.94
N SER A 4 0.61 44.63 -4.83
CA SER A 4 -0.14 45.47 -3.88
C SER A 4 0.27 45.06 -2.47
N ARG A 5 0.94 45.98 -1.75
CA ARG A 5 1.34 45.77 -0.36
C ARG A 5 0.14 46.03 0.53
N GLN A 6 -0.40 44.98 1.16
CA GLN A 6 -1.02 45.15 2.47
C GLN A 6 0.06 44.96 3.54
N PRO A 7 0.32 45.97 4.37
CA PRO A 7 1.39 45.90 5.34
C PRO A 7 0.88 45.22 6.62
N TRP A 8 1.76 44.45 7.26
CA TRP A 8 1.66 43.88 8.63
C TRP A 8 0.89 42.58 8.91
N ILE A 9 0.27 41.90 7.94
CA ILE A 9 -0.13 40.48 8.11
C ILE A 9 0.38 39.69 6.90
N SER A 10 1.30 38.73 7.10
CA SER A 10 1.63 37.73 6.08
C SER A 10 0.45 36.75 5.97
N VAL A 11 -0.64 37.18 5.35
CA VAL A 11 -1.79 36.32 5.06
C VAL A 11 -1.29 35.23 4.11
N PRO A 12 -1.63 33.94 4.30
CA PRO A 12 -1.43 32.95 3.25
C PRO A 12 -2.32 33.34 2.08
N ALA A 13 -1.72 34.01 1.11
CA ALA A 13 -2.42 34.39 -0.10
C ALA A 13 -1.94 33.48 -1.23
N VAL A 14 -2.90 32.94 -1.95
CA VAL A 14 -2.68 32.53 -3.33
C VAL A 14 -2.21 33.77 -4.09
N THR A 15 -1.06 33.68 -4.75
CA THR A 15 -0.47 34.81 -5.48
C THR A 15 -0.43 34.47 -6.95
N ALA A 16 -1.11 35.25 -7.78
CA ALA A 16 -0.96 35.18 -9.22
C ALA A 16 0.15 36.13 -9.69
N LEU A 17 1.06 35.62 -10.52
CA LEU A 17 2.20 36.36 -11.07
C LEU A 17 2.08 36.40 -12.59
N TRP A 18 2.09 37.60 -13.17
CA TRP A 18 2.14 37.80 -14.61
C TRP A 18 3.52 38.35 -15.00
N ALA A 19 4.10 37.80 -16.06
CA ALA A 19 5.28 38.37 -16.70
C ALA A 19 4.81 39.31 -17.81
N GLY A 20 5.19 40.58 -17.73
CA GLY A 20 4.92 41.57 -18.77
C GLY A 20 6.09 41.71 -19.73
N ASP A 21 5.83 42.20 -20.93
CA ASP A 21 6.88 42.89 -21.70
C ASP A 21 7.31 44.18 -20.95
N GLY A 22 8.49 44.71 -21.28
CA GLY A 22 9.05 45.90 -20.62
C GLY A 22 8.13 47.14 -20.71
N ASP A 23 7.24 47.15 -21.70
CA ASP A 23 6.29 48.23 -21.99
C ASP A 23 4.91 48.03 -21.36
N GLY A 24 4.65 46.88 -20.72
CA GLY A 24 3.40 46.56 -20.03
C GLY A 24 2.18 46.36 -20.94
N LYS A 25 2.38 46.15 -22.25
CA LYS A 25 1.32 45.99 -23.27
C LYS A 25 0.90 44.53 -23.43
N GLN A 26 1.82 43.60 -23.21
CA GLN A 26 1.54 42.16 -23.24
C GLN A 26 1.88 41.51 -21.91
N TRP A 27 0.99 40.65 -21.44
CA TRP A 27 1.15 39.90 -20.20
C TRP A 27 1.01 38.42 -20.48
N SER A 28 1.84 37.61 -19.80
CA SER A 28 1.70 36.16 -19.82
C SER A 28 0.38 35.71 -19.18
N ARG A 29 0.00 34.46 -19.42
CA ARG A 29 -0.92 33.76 -18.50
C ARG A 29 -0.34 33.77 -17.07
N PRO A 30 -1.18 33.90 -16.02
CA PRO A 30 -0.70 33.97 -14.65
C PRO A 30 -0.05 32.66 -14.22
N TYR A 31 1.09 32.77 -13.52
CA TYR A 31 1.65 31.71 -12.71
C TYR A 31 1.13 31.83 -11.29
N VAL A 32 0.35 30.84 -10.84
CA VAL A 32 -0.31 30.87 -9.53
C VAL A 32 0.52 30.11 -8.50
N VAL A 33 0.98 30.84 -7.49
CA VAL A 33 1.72 30.34 -6.32
C VAL A 33 0.74 30.09 -5.18
N ASN A 34 1.02 29.09 -4.36
CA ASN A 34 0.25 28.77 -3.15
C ASN A 34 -1.23 28.40 -3.36
N ARG A 35 -1.65 28.09 -4.59
CA ARG A 35 -2.93 27.41 -4.82
C ARG A 35 -2.89 25.96 -4.31
N PRO A 36 -3.98 25.45 -3.70
CA PRO A 36 -4.14 24.03 -3.44
C PRO A 36 -3.88 23.22 -4.71
N GLN A 37 -3.10 22.16 -4.58
CA GLN A 37 -2.80 21.28 -5.72
C GLN A 37 -3.29 19.90 -5.37
N ALA A 38 -4.57 19.66 -5.65
CA ALA A 38 -5.16 18.33 -5.64
C ALA A 38 -4.55 17.54 -6.80
N GLN A 39 -3.84 16.46 -6.49
CA GLN A 39 -3.04 15.71 -7.48
C GLN A 39 -3.68 14.39 -7.86
N TRP A 40 -4.30 13.72 -6.88
CA TRP A 40 -5.03 12.47 -7.05
C TRP A 40 -5.94 12.24 -5.84
N LEU A 41 -6.85 11.29 -5.97
CA LEU A 41 -7.75 10.88 -4.89
C LEU A 41 -7.81 9.35 -4.79
N SER A 42 -8.17 8.85 -3.62
CA SER A 42 -8.37 7.43 -3.39
C SER A 42 -9.47 7.19 -2.34
N PRO A 43 -10.38 6.23 -2.56
CA PRO A 43 -10.57 5.54 -3.84
C PRO A 43 -11.14 6.45 -4.93
N ALA A 44 -10.87 6.12 -6.19
CA ALA A 44 -11.43 6.85 -7.35
C ALA A 44 -12.87 6.45 -7.70
N SER A 45 -13.36 5.36 -7.12
CA SER A 45 -14.76 4.95 -7.15
C SER A 45 -15.24 4.74 -5.72
N GLN A 46 -16.34 5.35 -5.34
CA GLN A 46 -16.80 5.31 -3.95
C GLN A 46 -18.33 5.41 -3.83
N ALA A 47 -18.88 4.76 -2.81
CA ALA A 47 -20.32 4.83 -2.53
C ALA A 47 -20.73 6.14 -1.82
N PRO A 48 -21.97 6.60 -1.99
CA PRO A 48 -22.53 7.68 -1.19
C PRO A 48 -22.38 7.39 0.31
N GLY A 49 -22.17 8.42 1.12
CA GLY A 49 -22.00 8.27 2.57
C GLY A 49 -20.63 7.75 3.01
N GLU A 50 -19.74 7.38 2.10
CA GLU A 50 -18.40 6.90 2.44
C GLU A 50 -17.34 8.01 2.41
N VAL A 51 -16.21 7.77 3.07
CA VAL A 51 -15.06 8.71 3.08
C VAL A 51 -14.18 8.44 1.87
N PHE A 52 -13.69 9.51 1.25
CA PHE A 52 -12.57 9.44 0.32
C PHE A 52 -11.48 10.43 0.71
N ARG A 53 -10.27 10.21 0.18
CA ARG A 53 -9.09 11.02 0.47
C ARG A 53 -8.58 11.68 -0.79
N ILE A 54 -8.19 12.94 -0.64
CA ILE A 54 -7.54 13.73 -1.68
C ILE A 54 -6.09 13.92 -1.25
N PHE A 55 -5.17 13.69 -2.17
CA PHE A 55 -3.74 13.78 -1.94
C PHE A 55 -3.15 14.86 -2.83
N GLY A 56 -2.21 15.59 -2.26
CA GLY A 56 -1.65 16.75 -2.93
C GLY A 56 -0.80 17.59 -2.01
N ARG A 57 -0.77 18.88 -2.28
CA ARG A 57 0.00 19.85 -1.49
C ARG A 57 -0.78 21.13 -1.31
N THR A 58 -0.33 21.92 -0.33
CA THR A 58 -0.87 23.26 -0.09
C THR A 58 -2.32 23.21 0.44
N PHE A 59 -2.65 22.18 1.22
CA PHE A 59 -3.97 22.04 1.83
C PHE A 59 -4.09 22.71 3.19
N SER A 60 -2.97 22.99 3.87
CA SER A 60 -2.97 23.69 5.15
C SER A 60 -1.71 24.53 5.30
N TRP A 61 -1.87 25.72 5.89
CA TRP A 61 -0.82 26.71 6.12
C TRP A 61 -0.71 27.03 7.63
N ARG A 62 0.25 26.40 8.33
CA ARG A 62 0.51 26.53 9.78
C ARG A 62 -0.66 26.12 10.71
N TYR A 63 -0.34 25.98 12.00
CA TYR A 63 -1.20 25.46 13.08
C TYR A 63 -2.52 26.21 13.35
N GLN A 64 -2.83 27.31 12.66
CA GLN A 64 -3.88 28.26 13.06
C GLN A 64 -4.88 28.65 11.98
N LEU A 65 -4.89 28.01 10.82
CA LEU A 65 -5.89 28.29 9.79
C LEU A 65 -6.62 27.01 9.39
N PRO A 66 -7.94 27.07 9.14
CA PRO A 66 -8.70 25.88 8.80
C PRO A 66 -8.11 25.25 7.54
N ALA A 67 -8.07 23.92 7.52
CA ALA A 67 -7.68 23.18 6.34
C ALA A 67 -8.52 23.61 5.12
N ALA A 68 -7.93 23.49 3.94
CA ALA A 68 -8.61 23.72 2.68
C ALA A 68 -9.91 22.90 2.62
N ARG A 69 -10.92 23.48 1.98
CA ARG A 69 -12.25 22.87 1.86
C ARG A 69 -12.34 22.07 0.58
N VAL A 70 -13.09 20.98 0.66
CA VAL A 70 -13.36 20.09 -0.47
C VAL A 70 -14.75 20.38 -1.00
N TYR A 71 -14.87 20.41 -2.32
CA TYR A 71 -16.13 20.65 -3.02
C TYR A 71 -16.34 19.59 -4.09
N LEU A 72 -17.60 19.32 -4.38
CA LEU A 72 -18.04 18.32 -5.33
C LEU A 72 -19.03 18.93 -6.32
N ARG A 73 -18.92 18.55 -7.58
CA ARG A 73 -19.87 18.93 -8.63
C ARG A 73 -20.14 17.75 -9.54
N ARG A 74 -21.40 17.47 -9.85
CA ARG A 74 -21.75 16.44 -10.85
C ARG A 74 -21.19 16.84 -12.21
N GLN A 75 -20.64 15.89 -12.96
CA GLN A 75 -20.13 16.18 -14.30
C GLN A 75 -21.27 16.71 -15.19
N GLY A 76 -21.05 17.87 -15.82
CA GLY A 76 -22.06 18.58 -16.62
C GLY A 76 -23.06 19.43 -15.82
N GLY A 77 -23.05 19.36 -14.48
CA GLY A 77 -23.85 20.23 -13.62
C GLY A 77 -23.15 21.54 -13.29
N SER A 78 -23.91 22.53 -12.80
CA SER A 78 -23.40 23.82 -12.32
C SER A 78 -23.27 23.89 -10.80
N GLU A 79 -24.03 23.06 -10.06
CA GLU A 79 -24.09 23.08 -8.61
C GLU A 79 -22.79 22.57 -7.97
N LEU A 80 -22.23 23.39 -7.08
CA LEU A 80 -21.03 23.06 -6.32
C LEU A 80 -21.39 22.85 -4.85
N VAL A 81 -21.20 21.63 -4.37
CA VAL A 81 -21.53 21.21 -3.01
C VAL A 81 -20.27 21.19 -2.15
N ALA A 82 -20.26 21.93 -1.05
CA ALA A 82 -19.18 21.83 -0.06
C ALA A 82 -19.30 20.53 0.72
N LEU A 83 -18.22 19.76 0.79
CA LEU A 83 -18.22 18.48 1.50
C LEU A 83 -17.87 18.63 2.97
N ARG A 84 -18.50 17.80 3.80
CA ARG A 84 -18.18 17.72 5.23
C ARG A 84 -16.79 17.10 5.39
N PRO A 85 -15.86 17.74 6.13
CA PRO A 85 -14.56 17.14 6.40
C PRO A 85 -14.72 15.86 7.22
N ALA A 86 -13.97 14.83 6.87
CA ALA A 86 -13.81 13.64 7.68
C ALA A 86 -12.60 13.80 8.60
N ALA A 87 -12.55 13.01 9.68
CA ALA A 87 -11.42 13.01 10.59
C ALA A 87 -10.10 12.76 9.83
N PRO A 88 -9.00 13.42 10.22
CA PRO A 88 -7.71 13.09 9.64
C PRO A 88 -7.37 11.63 9.93
N HIS A 89 -6.68 10.99 8.98
CA HIS A 89 -6.25 9.60 9.16
C HIS A 89 -5.10 9.49 10.18
N HIS A 90 -4.34 10.57 10.38
CA HIS A 90 -3.24 10.66 11.34
C HIS A 90 -3.54 11.75 12.36
N GLU A 91 -3.31 11.47 13.64
CA GLU A 91 -3.44 12.44 14.74
C GLU A 91 -2.20 13.35 14.87
N ASP A 92 -1.21 13.19 13.96
CA ASP A 92 0.06 13.90 13.98
C ASP A 92 -0.03 15.41 13.70
N GLY A 93 -1.20 15.90 13.31
CA GLY A 93 -1.44 17.31 12.99
C GLY A 93 -0.63 17.83 11.80
N HIS A 94 -0.01 16.97 11.00
CA HIS A 94 0.93 17.35 9.94
C HIS A 94 0.55 16.78 8.58
N THR A 95 -0.06 15.59 8.54
CA THR A 95 -0.52 14.96 7.28
C THR A 95 -1.61 15.73 6.57
N GLN A 96 -2.39 16.55 7.28
CA GLN A 96 -3.42 17.43 6.70
C GLN A 96 -2.87 18.44 5.67
N ARG A 97 -1.54 18.66 5.65
CA ARG A 97 -0.87 19.49 4.63
C ARG A 97 -0.82 18.81 3.25
N TRP A 98 -0.88 17.49 3.25
CA TRP A 98 -0.67 16.62 2.10
C TRP A 98 -1.89 15.76 1.74
N CYS A 99 -2.83 15.64 2.67
CA CYS A 99 -4.04 14.86 2.48
C CYS A 99 -5.24 15.52 3.17
N LEU A 100 -6.39 15.51 2.48
CA LEU A 100 -7.69 15.87 3.04
C LEU A 100 -8.62 14.66 2.94
N SER A 101 -9.50 14.51 3.93
CA SER A 101 -10.53 13.48 3.94
C SER A 101 -11.89 14.16 3.96
N ALA A 102 -12.84 13.66 3.17
CA ALA A 102 -14.19 14.22 3.11
C ALA A 102 -15.23 13.10 3.01
N TRP A 103 -16.39 13.33 3.61
CA TRP A 103 -17.56 12.48 3.48
C TRP A 103 -18.30 12.81 2.19
N LEU A 104 -18.65 11.78 1.42
CA LEU A 104 -19.63 11.93 0.35
C LEU A 104 -21.04 12.09 0.94
N PRO A 105 -21.89 12.97 0.40
CA PRO A 105 -23.31 13.01 0.74
C PRO A 105 -23.98 11.65 0.53
N ASN A 106 -24.96 11.33 1.36
CA ASN A 106 -25.64 10.01 1.36
C ASN A 106 -26.60 9.84 0.17
N ASP A 107 -27.06 10.94 -0.39
CA ASP A 107 -28.11 11.04 -1.41
C ASP A 107 -27.56 11.23 -2.83
N LEU A 108 -26.25 11.08 -3.02
CA LEU A 108 -25.64 11.20 -4.34
C LEU A 108 -26.12 10.10 -5.28
N ALA A 109 -26.64 10.51 -6.43
CA ALA A 109 -26.92 9.59 -7.53
C ALA A 109 -25.59 9.02 -8.10
N PRO A 110 -25.58 7.75 -8.53
CA PRO A 110 -24.44 7.19 -9.25
C PRO A 110 -24.08 8.01 -10.49
N GLY A 111 -22.79 8.13 -10.77
CA GLY A 111 -22.29 8.91 -11.91
C GLY A 111 -20.90 9.49 -11.68
N GLN A 112 -20.44 10.29 -12.64
CA GLN A 112 -19.15 10.97 -12.57
C GLN A 112 -19.27 12.35 -11.93
N TYR A 113 -18.32 12.67 -11.07
CA TYR A 113 -18.23 13.94 -10.35
C TYR A 113 -16.83 14.52 -10.46
N GLN A 114 -16.76 15.85 -10.38
CA GLN A 114 -15.53 16.60 -10.25
C GLN A 114 -15.35 17.02 -8.79
N VAL A 115 -14.15 16.79 -8.26
CA VAL A 115 -13.73 17.18 -6.91
C VAL A 115 -12.77 18.36 -7.01
N PHE A 116 -13.02 19.40 -6.22
CA PHE A 116 -12.20 20.60 -6.14
C PHE A 116 -11.73 20.82 -4.71
N VAL A 117 -10.57 21.47 -4.57
CA VAL A 117 -10.06 21.94 -3.28
C VAL A 117 -9.85 23.45 -3.35
N HIS A 118 -10.31 24.17 -2.33
CA HIS A 118 -10.10 25.61 -2.20
C HIS A 118 -9.56 25.99 -0.82
N GLY A 119 -8.50 26.80 -0.80
CA GLY A 119 -7.79 27.20 0.43
C GLY A 119 -8.51 28.25 1.29
N GLY A 120 -9.66 28.75 0.82
CA GLY A 120 -10.42 29.82 1.49
C GLY A 120 -9.96 31.25 1.13
N HIS A 121 -8.93 31.37 0.30
CA HIS A 121 -8.34 32.63 -0.16
C HIS A 121 -7.94 32.53 -1.64
N GLY A 122 -7.73 33.66 -2.30
CA GLY A 122 -7.24 33.70 -3.69
C GLY A 122 -8.30 33.86 -4.78
N GLY A 123 -9.58 33.95 -4.41
CA GLY A 123 -10.69 34.02 -5.38
C GLY A 123 -10.60 32.89 -6.40
N ASP A 124 -10.84 33.20 -7.68
CA ASP A 124 -10.81 32.21 -8.76
C ASP A 124 -9.46 31.49 -8.92
N TYR A 125 -8.35 32.14 -8.55
CA TYR A 125 -7.02 31.52 -8.58
C TYR A 125 -6.80 30.51 -7.44
N GLY A 126 -7.66 30.53 -6.42
CA GLY A 126 -7.56 29.68 -5.22
C GLY A 126 -8.09 28.26 -5.41
N TRP A 127 -8.71 27.94 -6.55
CA TRP A 127 -9.23 26.61 -6.86
C TRP A 127 -8.12 25.68 -7.39
N SER A 128 -8.13 24.44 -6.92
CA SER A 128 -7.36 23.38 -7.55
C SER A 128 -7.90 23.04 -8.93
N GLU A 129 -7.07 22.36 -9.74
CA GLU A 129 -7.61 21.60 -10.88
C GLU A 129 -8.62 20.55 -10.38
N PRO A 130 -9.66 20.22 -11.18
CA PRO A 130 -10.62 19.19 -10.82
C PRO A 130 -9.97 17.79 -10.84
N LEU A 131 -10.29 16.98 -9.83
CA LEU A 131 -10.10 15.54 -9.88
C LEU A 131 -11.41 14.83 -10.26
N THR A 132 -11.32 13.67 -10.89
CA THR A 132 -12.50 12.87 -11.24
C THR A 132 -12.78 11.84 -10.15
N LEU A 133 -14.04 11.74 -9.73
CA LEU A 133 -14.54 10.73 -8.81
C LEU A 133 -15.77 10.03 -9.41
N SER A 134 -15.77 8.71 -9.42
CA SER A 134 -16.94 7.92 -9.78
C SER A 134 -17.74 7.59 -8.53
N VAL A 135 -19.01 8.00 -8.48
CA VAL A 135 -19.94 7.57 -7.44
C VAL A 135 -20.66 6.32 -7.93
N THR A 136 -20.53 5.23 -7.18
CA THR A 136 -21.10 3.92 -7.52
C THR A 136 -21.91 3.38 -6.36
N THR A 137 -22.92 2.55 -6.64
CA THR A 137 -23.62 1.83 -5.56
C THR A 137 -22.66 0.86 -4.88
N ALA A 138 -22.70 0.77 -3.55
CA ALA A 138 -22.00 -0.28 -2.82
C ALA A 138 -22.54 -1.64 -3.29
N PRO A 139 -21.69 -2.62 -3.66
CA PRO A 139 -22.17 -3.95 -4.02
C PRO A 139 -22.77 -4.63 -2.78
N ALA A 140 -24.01 -5.11 -2.87
CA ALA A 140 -24.60 -5.95 -1.84
C ALA A 140 -23.91 -7.32 -1.84
N PRO A 141 -23.47 -7.86 -0.69
CA PRO A 141 -23.08 -9.27 -0.61
C PRO A 141 -24.34 -10.11 -0.84
N ALA A 142 -24.45 -10.73 -2.01
CA ALA A 142 -25.62 -11.51 -2.43
C ALA A 142 -25.34 -13.02 -2.52
N GLY A 143 -24.12 -13.47 -2.23
CA GLY A 143 -23.77 -14.88 -2.31
C GLY A 143 -24.04 -15.67 -1.03
N PRO A 144 -24.00 -17.02 -1.12
CA PRO A 144 -24.27 -17.89 0.02
C PRO A 144 -23.23 -17.71 1.13
N VAL A 145 -23.65 -17.94 2.37
CA VAL A 145 -22.76 -18.03 3.52
C VAL A 145 -22.57 -19.51 3.86
N VAL A 146 -21.33 -19.99 3.77
CA VAL A 146 -21.00 -21.42 3.89
C VAL A 146 -20.04 -21.60 5.06
N ASN A 147 -20.48 -22.30 6.10
CA ASN A 147 -19.61 -22.67 7.21
C ASN A 147 -18.85 -23.96 6.87
N VAL A 148 -17.52 -23.95 7.00
CA VAL A 148 -16.69 -25.10 6.66
C VAL A 148 -17.02 -26.36 7.50
N ARG A 149 -17.55 -26.19 8.72
CA ARG A 149 -17.96 -27.31 9.58
C ARG A 149 -19.18 -28.05 9.06
N ASP A 150 -20.08 -27.36 8.37
CA ASP A 150 -21.24 -27.98 7.74
C ASP A 150 -20.82 -28.91 6.58
N LEU A 151 -19.59 -28.74 6.08
CA LEU A 151 -18.96 -29.59 5.07
C LEU A 151 -17.97 -30.59 5.66
N GLY A 152 -17.96 -30.78 6.98
CA GLY A 152 -17.16 -31.79 7.67
C GLY A 152 -15.77 -31.34 8.12
N ALA A 153 -15.41 -30.06 7.98
CA ALA A 153 -14.14 -29.56 8.52
C ALA A 153 -14.16 -29.65 10.05
N LYS A 154 -13.10 -30.21 10.63
CA LYS A 154 -12.96 -30.38 12.08
C LYS A 154 -12.27 -29.19 12.72
N GLY A 155 -11.22 -28.65 12.09
CA GLY A 155 -10.45 -27.55 12.65
C GLY A 155 -9.66 -27.93 13.90
N ASP A 156 -9.22 -29.18 14.01
CA ASP A 156 -8.49 -29.75 15.15
C ASP A 156 -6.95 -29.69 15.00
N GLY A 157 -6.46 -29.25 13.84
CA GLY A 157 -5.04 -29.14 13.48
C GLY A 157 -4.37 -30.46 13.09
N VAL A 158 -5.13 -31.57 13.05
CA VAL A 158 -4.60 -32.92 12.81
C VAL A 158 -5.33 -33.60 11.65
N SER A 159 -6.64 -33.43 11.57
CA SER A 159 -7.46 -33.95 10.49
C SER A 159 -7.25 -33.13 9.22
N ASP A 160 -7.22 -33.81 8.08
CA ASP A 160 -7.16 -33.15 6.78
C ASP A 160 -8.52 -32.51 6.44
N ASP A 161 -8.59 -31.18 6.54
CA ASP A 161 -9.79 -30.39 6.25
C ASP A 161 -9.84 -29.90 4.79
N THR A 162 -8.92 -30.36 3.93
CA THR A 162 -8.77 -29.80 2.58
C THR A 162 -10.04 -29.88 1.73
N GLU A 163 -10.71 -31.04 1.70
CA GLU A 163 -11.90 -31.21 0.87
C GLU A 163 -13.06 -30.35 1.34
N SER A 164 -13.25 -30.22 2.66
CA SER A 164 -14.28 -29.37 3.24
C SER A 164 -14.04 -27.90 2.93
N LEU A 165 -12.80 -27.42 3.04
CA LEU A 165 -12.46 -26.05 2.65
C LEU A 165 -12.61 -25.82 1.13
N ALA A 166 -12.15 -26.77 0.30
CA ALA A 166 -12.27 -26.67 -1.15
C ALA A 166 -13.74 -26.63 -1.60
N ALA A 167 -14.60 -27.44 -0.98
CA ALA A 167 -16.03 -27.45 -1.23
C ALA A 167 -16.69 -26.13 -0.79
N ALA A 168 -16.30 -25.58 0.38
CA ALA A 168 -16.82 -24.29 0.84
C ALA A 168 -16.43 -23.16 -0.12
N LEU A 169 -15.16 -23.12 -0.54
CA LEU A 169 -14.67 -22.14 -1.51
C LEU A 169 -15.44 -22.25 -2.83
N LYS A 170 -15.66 -23.48 -3.34
CA LYS A 170 -16.45 -23.70 -4.55
C LYS A 170 -17.88 -23.17 -4.43
N GLN A 171 -18.54 -23.39 -3.29
CA GLN A 171 -19.90 -22.88 -3.05
C GLN A 171 -19.95 -21.35 -2.89
N ALA A 172 -18.88 -20.74 -2.39
CA ALA A 172 -18.76 -19.29 -2.21
C ALA A 172 -18.31 -18.52 -3.47
N ALA A 173 -18.00 -19.21 -4.58
CA ALA A 173 -17.61 -18.56 -5.82
C ALA A 173 -18.71 -17.61 -6.34
N GLY A 174 -18.31 -16.43 -6.84
CA GLY A 174 -19.26 -15.46 -7.39
C GLY A 174 -19.97 -14.58 -6.36
N GLY A 175 -19.36 -14.36 -5.19
CA GLY A 175 -19.84 -13.37 -4.21
C GLY A 175 -20.27 -13.95 -2.85
N GLY A 176 -20.01 -15.23 -2.59
CA GLY A 176 -20.33 -15.88 -1.32
C GLY A 176 -19.26 -15.68 -0.24
N THR A 177 -19.60 -16.09 0.98
CA THR A 177 -18.73 -16.01 2.15
C THR A 177 -18.46 -17.40 2.73
N VAL A 178 -17.19 -17.79 2.83
CA VAL A 178 -16.74 -18.93 3.61
C VAL A 178 -16.49 -18.49 5.05
N LEU A 179 -17.16 -19.13 6.01
CA LEU A 179 -16.94 -18.94 7.44
C LEU A 179 -16.03 -20.01 8.00
N LEU A 180 -14.97 -19.58 8.69
CA LEU A 180 -14.09 -20.43 9.48
C LEU A 180 -14.30 -20.17 10.98
N PRO A 181 -15.09 -20.99 11.69
CA PRO A 181 -15.16 -20.94 13.14
C PRO A 181 -13.77 -21.08 13.80
N PRO A 182 -13.62 -20.77 15.10
CA PRO A 182 -12.35 -20.96 15.80
C PRO A 182 -11.84 -22.41 15.66
N GLY A 183 -10.58 -22.57 15.26
CA GLY A 183 -9.97 -23.86 14.97
C GLY A 183 -8.70 -23.74 14.12
N THR A 184 -7.95 -24.83 14.04
CA THR A 184 -6.79 -24.98 13.14
C THR A 184 -7.15 -25.97 12.03
N TYR A 185 -7.28 -25.49 10.81
CA TYR A 185 -7.69 -26.25 9.65
C TYR A 185 -6.45 -26.68 8.87
N ALA A 186 -6.07 -27.95 9.01
CA ALA A 186 -4.90 -28.49 8.34
C ALA A 186 -5.26 -28.92 6.91
N ILE A 187 -4.44 -28.55 5.93
CA ILE A 187 -4.66 -28.85 4.51
C ILE A 187 -3.47 -29.60 3.92
N SER A 188 -3.70 -30.57 3.03
CA SER A 188 -2.67 -31.40 2.41
C SER A 188 -2.19 -30.88 1.04
N ARG A 189 -2.86 -29.86 0.48
CA ARG A 189 -2.49 -29.23 -0.81
C ARG A 189 -2.92 -27.76 -0.88
N SER A 190 -2.39 -27.03 -1.87
CA SER A 190 -2.79 -25.65 -2.15
C SER A 190 -4.29 -25.48 -2.35
N LEU A 191 -4.85 -24.41 -1.78
CA LEU A 191 -6.22 -23.97 -2.05
C LEU A 191 -6.25 -22.69 -2.89
N ALA A 192 -7.17 -22.63 -3.84
CA ALA A 192 -7.41 -21.44 -4.66
C ALA A 192 -8.67 -20.70 -4.17
N ILE A 193 -8.54 -19.41 -3.89
CA ILE A 193 -9.68 -18.55 -3.55
C ILE A 193 -10.39 -18.18 -4.86
N PRO A 194 -11.68 -18.49 -5.02
CA PRO A 194 -12.41 -18.16 -6.22
C PRO A 194 -12.74 -16.67 -6.31
N GLU A 195 -13.05 -16.24 -7.53
CA GLU A 195 -13.49 -14.87 -7.83
C GLU A 195 -14.69 -14.47 -6.96
N GLN A 196 -14.61 -13.24 -6.43
CA GLN A 196 -15.57 -12.59 -5.56
C GLN A 196 -15.84 -13.27 -4.21
N ALA A 197 -15.07 -14.31 -3.84
CA ALA A 197 -15.26 -14.96 -2.56
C ALA A 197 -14.72 -14.13 -1.39
N ILE A 198 -15.42 -14.21 -0.26
CA ILE A 198 -14.98 -13.69 1.03
C ILE A 198 -14.63 -14.88 1.92
N VAL A 199 -13.43 -14.94 2.47
CA VAL A 199 -13.02 -15.94 3.45
C VAL A 199 -12.85 -15.24 4.79
N ARG A 200 -13.71 -15.58 5.76
CA ARG A 200 -13.81 -14.90 7.05
C ARG A 200 -13.63 -15.86 8.20
N GLY A 201 -12.60 -15.64 9.01
CA GLY A 201 -12.41 -16.34 10.28
C GLY A 201 -13.10 -15.65 11.46
N ALA A 202 -12.91 -16.19 12.65
CA ALA A 202 -13.41 -15.64 13.92
C ALA A 202 -12.45 -14.64 14.57
N GLY A 203 -11.24 -14.49 14.03
CA GLY A 203 -10.19 -13.61 14.52
C GLY A 203 -8.80 -14.13 14.11
N MET A 204 -7.83 -13.22 13.95
CA MET A 204 -6.46 -13.54 13.52
C MET A 204 -5.83 -14.69 14.31
N HIS A 205 -6.10 -14.79 15.62
CA HIS A 205 -5.54 -15.82 16.48
C HIS A 205 -6.53 -16.96 16.81
N GLN A 206 -7.70 -16.98 16.18
CA GLN A 206 -8.75 -17.95 16.44
C GLN A 206 -8.96 -18.94 15.28
N SER A 207 -8.87 -18.47 14.04
CA SER A 207 -9.05 -19.30 12.86
C SER A 207 -7.74 -19.36 12.08
N ILE A 208 -7.15 -20.56 11.98
CA ILE A 208 -5.84 -20.77 11.38
C ILE A 208 -5.99 -21.78 10.24
N ILE A 209 -5.55 -21.47 9.03
CA ILE A 209 -5.35 -22.44 7.96
C ILE A 209 -3.86 -22.78 7.92
N THR A 210 -3.52 -24.07 7.95
CA THR A 210 -2.12 -24.52 7.97
C THR A 210 -1.88 -25.74 7.10
N ASN A 211 -0.66 -25.97 6.63
CA ASN A 211 -0.30 -27.21 5.95
C ASN A 211 -0.32 -28.39 6.94
N LEU A 212 -0.80 -29.55 6.48
CA LEU A 212 -0.90 -30.81 7.23
C LEU A 212 0.47 -31.47 7.47
N GLU A 213 1.57 -30.89 6.97
CA GLU A 213 2.89 -31.52 7.09
C GLU A 213 3.32 -31.64 8.56
N PRO A 214 3.93 -32.77 8.96
CA PRO A 214 4.47 -32.92 10.31
C PRO A 214 5.60 -31.90 10.55
N ASN A 215 5.51 -31.15 11.65
CA ASN A 215 6.44 -30.09 12.06
C ASN A 215 7.91 -30.52 12.32
N THR A 216 8.28 -31.75 11.99
CA THR A 216 9.61 -32.31 12.29
C THR A 216 10.37 -32.58 11.01
N PHE A 217 11.21 -31.64 10.62
CA PHE A 217 12.31 -31.93 9.69
C PHE A 217 13.42 -32.64 10.46
N ARG A 218 13.85 -33.83 10.01
CA ARG A 218 15.10 -34.42 10.50
C ARG A 218 16.26 -33.81 9.70
N PRO A 219 17.25 -33.17 10.34
CA PRO A 219 18.45 -32.72 9.65
C PRO A 219 19.08 -33.87 8.85
N GLY A 220 19.16 -33.74 7.52
CA GLY A 220 19.75 -34.73 6.62
C GLY A 220 18.77 -35.59 5.80
N GLU A 221 17.45 -35.44 5.96
CA GLU A 221 16.49 -36.13 5.07
C GLU A 221 16.50 -35.53 3.64
N LEU A 222 16.73 -36.39 2.65
CA LEU A 222 16.70 -36.06 1.22
C LEU A 222 15.30 -35.56 0.81
N THR A 223 15.18 -34.25 0.68
CA THR A 223 15.27 -33.67 -0.67
C THR A 223 14.01 -33.65 -1.56
N ASP A 224 13.26 -34.74 -1.75
CA ASP A 224 12.55 -34.81 -3.04
C ASP A 224 11.07 -35.25 -3.06
N SER A 225 10.52 -35.92 -2.04
CA SER A 225 9.30 -36.74 -2.33
C SER A 225 8.01 -36.46 -1.53
N PRO A 226 7.70 -35.21 -1.12
CA PRO A 226 6.31 -34.73 -1.32
C PRO A 226 6.19 -33.29 -1.88
N ARG A 227 7.27 -32.72 -2.42
CA ARG A 227 7.52 -31.26 -2.47
C ARG A 227 6.79 -30.46 -3.57
N ARG A 228 5.74 -31.03 -4.15
CA ARG A 228 4.89 -30.39 -5.18
C ARG A 228 3.48 -30.07 -4.71
N ALA A 229 3.05 -30.56 -3.54
CA ALA A 229 1.67 -30.38 -3.06
C ALA A 229 1.28 -28.90 -2.88
N PHE A 230 2.26 -28.07 -2.52
CA PHE A 230 2.09 -26.63 -2.33
C PHE A 230 2.85 -25.83 -3.39
N ARG A 231 2.23 -25.73 -4.58
CA ARG A 231 2.67 -24.83 -5.64
C ARG A 231 1.46 -24.13 -6.25
N PRO A 232 1.44 -22.79 -6.34
CA PRO A 232 2.55 -21.87 -6.03
C PRO A 232 2.63 -21.41 -4.56
N ALA A 233 1.61 -21.65 -3.72
CA ALA A 233 1.53 -21.18 -2.33
C ALA A 233 0.63 -22.08 -1.45
N LEU A 234 0.57 -21.85 -0.13
CA LEU A 234 -0.44 -22.49 0.74
C LEU A 234 -1.86 -22.14 0.26
N VAL A 235 -2.10 -20.85 0.03
CA VAL A 235 -3.34 -20.32 -0.56
C VAL A 235 -2.97 -19.39 -1.72
N GLN A 236 -3.72 -19.47 -2.82
CA GLN A 236 -3.54 -18.60 -3.99
C GLN A 236 -4.83 -17.88 -4.35
N GLY A 237 -4.72 -16.63 -4.80
CA GLY A 237 -5.85 -15.85 -5.30
C GLY A 237 -5.51 -15.18 -6.63
N MET A 238 -6.27 -15.50 -7.69
CA MET A 238 -6.02 -14.99 -9.05
C MET A 238 -7.00 -13.89 -9.47
N GLY A 239 -7.92 -13.52 -8.59
CA GLY A 239 -9.09 -12.73 -8.91
C GLY A 239 -9.47 -11.75 -7.79
N ARG A 240 -10.68 -11.20 -7.85
CA ARG A 240 -11.23 -10.42 -6.72
C ARG A 240 -11.50 -11.34 -5.55
N PHE A 241 -11.01 -11.04 -4.36
CA PHE A 241 -11.38 -11.78 -3.15
C PHE A 241 -11.11 -10.97 -1.90
N VAL A 242 -11.67 -11.42 -0.77
CA VAL A 242 -11.39 -10.84 0.53
C VAL A 242 -10.98 -11.92 1.54
N LEU A 243 -9.91 -11.68 2.28
CA LEU A 243 -9.52 -12.44 3.48
C LEU A 243 -9.73 -11.57 4.72
N GLN A 244 -10.39 -12.11 5.75
CA GLN A 244 -10.61 -11.40 7.01
C GLN A 244 -10.47 -12.31 8.22
N ASP A 245 -9.91 -11.76 9.30
CA ASP A 245 -10.00 -12.34 10.64
C ASP A 245 -9.44 -13.77 10.77
N LEU A 246 -8.29 -14.05 10.14
CA LEU A 246 -7.67 -15.38 10.17
C LEU A 246 -6.14 -15.35 10.08
N THR A 247 -5.51 -16.49 10.35
CA THR A 247 -4.09 -16.75 10.07
C THR A 247 -3.94 -17.72 8.91
N LEU A 248 -3.02 -17.44 7.98
CA LEU A 248 -2.43 -18.42 7.07
C LEU A 248 -1.03 -18.78 7.58
N ARG A 249 -0.84 -20.04 7.98
CA ARG A 249 0.40 -20.54 8.57
C ARG A 249 0.99 -21.65 7.70
N PHE A 250 2.10 -21.37 7.03
CA PHE A 250 2.81 -22.35 6.23
C PHE A 250 4.15 -22.67 6.88
N MET A 251 4.27 -23.79 7.59
CA MET A 251 5.49 -24.16 8.33
C MET A 251 5.78 -25.67 8.20
N PRO A 252 7.00 -26.07 7.77
CA PRO A 252 8.00 -25.23 7.13
C PRO A 252 7.49 -24.69 5.79
N ALA A 253 7.71 -23.40 5.52
CA ALA A 253 7.32 -22.82 4.24
C ALA A 253 8.24 -23.29 3.12
N THR A 254 7.67 -23.87 2.06
CA THR A 254 8.36 -24.15 0.79
C THR A 254 8.02 -23.12 -0.30
N ALA A 255 7.05 -22.24 -0.03
CA ALA A 255 6.56 -21.17 -0.88
C ALA A 255 5.85 -20.10 0.00
N PRO A 256 5.29 -19.01 -0.55
CA PRO A 256 4.51 -18.06 0.25
C PRO A 256 3.28 -18.71 0.89
N ALA A 257 2.82 -18.17 2.02
CA ALA A 257 1.54 -18.53 2.60
C ALA A 257 0.37 -18.00 1.75
N LEU A 258 0.55 -16.82 1.14
CA LEU A 258 -0.39 -16.26 0.17
C LEU A 258 0.35 -15.80 -1.09
N GLU A 259 -0.10 -16.30 -2.23
CA GLU A 259 0.23 -15.74 -3.54
C GLU A 259 -0.98 -15.02 -4.15
N ILE A 260 -0.76 -13.80 -4.62
CA ILE A 260 -1.77 -12.99 -5.29
C ILE A 260 -1.32 -12.73 -6.73
N GLY A 261 -2.10 -13.27 -7.65
CA GLY A 261 -1.84 -13.18 -9.08
C GLY A 261 -0.65 -14.00 -9.54
N ARG A 262 -0.32 -13.81 -10.80
CA ARG A 262 0.84 -14.41 -11.47
C ARG A 262 1.47 -13.37 -12.39
N ASP A 263 2.60 -13.71 -12.96
CA ASP A 263 3.30 -12.81 -13.87
C ASP A 263 2.39 -12.28 -14.99
N GLU A 264 2.55 -10.98 -15.27
CA GLU A 264 1.87 -10.21 -16.33
C GLU A 264 0.34 -10.04 -16.22
N VAL A 265 -0.33 -10.67 -15.24
CA VAL A 265 -1.77 -10.53 -15.02
C VAL A 265 -2.06 -9.65 -13.82
N TYR A 266 -2.81 -8.56 -14.03
CA TYR A 266 -3.34 -7.74 -12.93
C TYR A 266 -4.46 -8.46 -12.22
N VAL A 267 -4.30 -8.60 -10.91
CA VAL A 267 -5.42 -8.93 -10.01
C VAL A 267 -5.99 -7.63 -9.48
N GLU A 268 -7.30 -7.51 -9.44
CA GLU A 268 -7.96 -6.28 -9.01
C GLU A 268 -8.86 -6.52 -7.78
N ASP A 269 -8.99 -5.50 -6.94
CA ASP A 269 -9.96 -5.45 -5.83
C ASP A 269 -9.77 -6.56 -4.77
N VAL A 270 -8.52 -6.79 -4.36
CA VAL A 270 -8.21 -7.74 -3.30
C VAL A 270 -8.23 -7.06 -1.94
N GLY A 271 -8.93 -7.63 -0.97
CA GLY A 271 -8.97 -7.15 0.41
C GLY A 271 -8.33 -8.12 1.40
N MET A 272 -7.48 -7.62 2.27
CA MET A 272 -6.95 -8.34 3.44
C MET A 272 -7.14 -7.46 4.66
N TYR A 273 -7.94 -7.91 5.62
CA TYR A 273 -8.29 -7.13 6.81
C TYR A 273 -8.11 -7.97 8.05
N ARG A 274 -7.17 -7.58 8.93
CA ARG A 274 -6.86 -8.37 10.13
C ARG A 274 -6.55 -9.83 9.75
N VAL A 275 -5.51 -10.00 8.93
CA VAL A 275 -5.01 -11.31 8.49
C VAL A 275 -3.55 -11.44 8.87
N ARG A 276 -3.19 -12.60 9.42
CA ARG A 276 -1.81 -12.90 9.81
C ARG A 276 -1.21 -13.94 8.87
N PHE A 277 0.02 -13.73 8.44
CA PHE A 277 0.75 -14.62 7.55
C PHE A 277 2.01 -15.12 8.25
N GLU A 278 2.10 -16.40 8.50
CA GLU A 278 3.23 -17.04 9.19
C GLU A 278 3.95 -17.99 8.22
N SER A 279 5.23 -17.73 7.96
CA SER A 279 6.11 -18.62 7.19
C SER A 279 7.40 -18.91 7.96
N ARG A 280 7.31 -19.02 9.29
CA ARG A 280 8.46 -19.20 10.18
C ARG A 280 9.25 -20.46 9.81
N GLN A 281 10.57 -20.32 9.84
CA GLN A 281 11.50 -21.44 9.77
C GLN A 281 12.25 -21.53 11.09
N ASP A 282 12.11 -22.62 11.83
CA ASP A 282 12.99 -22.83 12.99
C ASP A 282 14.36 -23.41 12.60
N TYR A 283 14.57 -23.78 11.32
CA TYR A 283 15.77 -24.52 10.89
C TYR A 283 16.35 -23.98 9.59
N GLY A 284 17.63 -23.56 9.62
CA GLY A 284 18.39 -23.10 8.45
C GLY A 284 19.62 -22.29 8.87
N LEU A 285 20.81 -22.80 8.55
CA LEU A 285 22.12 -22.23 8.90
C LEU A 285 22.59 -21.12 7.93
N SER A 286 21.84 -20.81 6.87
CA SER A 286 22.23 -19.78 5.91
C SER A 286 21.02 -19.12 5.21
N ALA A 287 21.22 -17.89 4.73
CA ALA A 287 20.25 -17.12 3.95
C ALA A 287 20.02 -17.66 2.52
N GLU A 288 20.80 -18.66 2.10
CA GLU A 288 20.76 -19.27 0.76
C GLU A 288 20.01 -20.61 0.74
N HIS A 289 19.43 -21.01 1.88
CA HIS A 289 18.69 -22.26 1.96
C HIS A 289 17.41 -22.20 1.11
N SER A 290 17.14 -23.27 0.34
CA SER A 290 16.05 -23.41 -0.64
C SER A 290 14.62 -23.22 -0.13
N TYR A 291 14.44 -22.86 1.14
CA TYR A 291 13.15 -22.75 1.81
C TYR A 291 12.78 -21.30 2.21
N THR A 292 13.61 -20.29 1.94
CA THR A 292 13.32 -18.92 2.41
C THR A 292 12.35 -18.18 1.47
N HIS A 293 11.05 -18.20 1.77
CA HIS A 293 10.06 -17.42 1.01
C HIS A 293 9.29 -16.41 1.88
N SER A 294 9.14 -15.18 1.38
CA SER A 294 8.31 -14.16 2.03
C SER A 294 6.88 -14.66 2.25
N PRO A 295 6.26 -14.37 3.41
CA PRO A 295 4.91 -14.82 3.74
C PRO A 295 3.87 -14.50 2.66
N VAL A 296 3.99 -13.32 2.04
CA VAL A 296 3.07 -12.85 1.00
C VAL A 296 3.85 -12.48 -0.27
N SER A 297 3.40 -13.02 -1.40
CA SER A 297 3.87 -12.66 -2.73
C SER A 297 2.72 -12.04 -3.52
N ILE A 298 2.96 -10.86 -4.09
CA ILE A 298 1.97 -10.11 -4.87
C ILE A 298 2.57 -9.83 -6.23
N PHE A 299 1.96 -10.27 -7.32
CA PHE A 299 2.42 -9.98 -8.68
C PHE A 299 2.00 -8.57 -9.13
N ASN A 300 1.15 -8.47 -10.16
CA ASN A 300 0.54 -7.20 -10.52
C ASN A 300 -0.79 -7.08 -9.77
N ALA A 301 -0.98 -5.97 -9.06
CA ALA A 301 -2.25 -5.74 -8.37
C ALA A 301 -2.74 -4.30 -8.51
N ARG A 302 -4.06 -4.16 -8.63
CA ARG A 302 -4.78 -2.89 -8.67
C ARG A 302 -5.82 -2.85 -7.55
N ARG A 303 -5.91 -1.73 -6.84
CA ARG A 303 -6.93 -1.51 -5.79
C ARG A 303 -6.88 -2.59 -4.69
N LEU A 304 -5.70 -3.13 -4.41
CA LEU A 304 -5.47 -4.07 -3.31
C LEU A 304 -5.39 -3.32 -1.98
N ARG A 305 -6.04 -3.83 -0.94
CA ARG A 305 -5.96 -3.30 0.42
C ARG A 305 -5.43 -4.34 1.39
N MET A 306 -4.39 -3.99 2.13
CA MET A 306 -3.84 -4.77 3.24
C MET A 306 -3.88 -3.88 4.49
N ILE A 307 -4.82 -4.17 5.39
CA ILE A 307 -5.16 -3.28 6.50
C ILE A 307 -5.15 -4.06 7.81
N ARG A 308 -4.34 -3.59 8.78
CA ARG A 308 -4.18 -4.24 10.09
C ARG A 308 -3.76 -5.70 9.99
N CYS A 309 -2.98 -6.04 8.97
CA CYS A 309 -2.43 -7.37 8.78
C CYS A 309 -1.05 -7.52 9.41
N GLU A 310 -0.66 -8.76 9.62
CA GLU A 310 0.64 -9.10 10.21
C GLU A 310 1.38 -10.10 9.34
N THR A 311 2.69 -9.93 9.15
CA THR A 311 3.53 -10.94 8.51
C THR A 311 4.66 -11.34 9.44
N TYR A 312 4.95 -12.64 9.49
CA TYR A 312 6.05 -13.19 10.26
C TYR A 312 6.76 -14.29 9.48
N GLY A 313 8.01 -14.07 9.11
CA GLY A 313 8.79 -15.04 8.34
C GLY A 313 10.08 -14.44 7.76
N PRO A 314 10.74 -15.10 6.80
CA PRO A 314 11.84 -14.50 6.06
C PRO A 314 11.34 -13.36 5.15
N GLY A 315 11.53 -12.12 5.59
CA GLY A 315 10.96 -10.92 4.96
C GLY A 315 9.53 -10.63 5.45
N GLY A 316 8.73 -9.92 4.65
CA GLY A 316 7.33 -9.65 4.97
C GLY A 316 6.44 -9.77 3.75
N VAL A 317 6.49 -8.78 2.87
CA VAL A 317 5.73 -8.76 1.60
C VAL A 317 6.66 -8.49 0.45
N ASN A 318 6.59 -9.35 -0.57
CA ASN A 318 7.32 -9.16 -1.81
C ASN A 318 6.33 -8.84 -2.94
N CYS A 319 6.27 -7.57 -3.34
CA CYS A 319 5.60 -7.20 -4.57
C CYS A 319 6.55 -7.54 -5.71
N GLN A 320 6.21 -8.51 -6.55
CA GLN A 320 7.01 -9.02 -7.67
C GLN A 320 6.96 -8.09 -8.88
N ARG A 321 5.87 -7.33 -9.05
CA ARG A 321 5.66 -6.41 -10.19
C ARG A 321 5.03 -5.09 -9.73
N LYS A 322 4.40 -4.35 -10.65
CA LYS A 322 3.84 -3.02 -10.41
C LYS A 322 2.55 -3.12 -9.60
N LEU A 323 2.41 -2.24 -8.60
CA LEU A 323 1.14 -2.03 -7.91
C LEU A 323 0.55 -0.66 -8.28
N GLU A 324 -0.77 -0.60 -8.39
CA GLU A 324 -1.48 0.63 -8.71
C GLU A 324 -2.72 0.84 -7.82
N SER A 325 -2.88 2.04 -7.26
CA SER A 325 -4.01 2.38 -6.38
C SER A 325 -4.16 1.44 -5.16
N CYS A 326 -3.07 0.85 -4.67
CA CYS A 326 -3.09 -0.08 -3.55
C CYS A 326 -2.90 0.64 -2.20
N GLN A 327 -3.41 0.06 -1.11
CA GLN A 327 -3.26 0.60 0.24
C GLN A 327 -2.69 -0.45 1.20
N PHE A 328 -1.65 -0.06 1.92
CA PHE A 328 -1.04 -0.80 3.02
C PHE A 328 -1.09 0.10 4.25
N SER A 329 -2.01 -0.16 5.17
CA SER A 329 -2.22 0.69 6.33
C SER A 329 -2.28 -0.09 7.63
N GLN A 330 -1.63 0.43 8.68
CA GLN A 330 -1.70 -0.12 10.04
C GLN A 330 -1.19 -1.57 10.15
N ASN A 331 -0.29 -2.01 9.26
CA ASN A 331 0.23 -3.37 9.25
C ASN A 331 1.49 -3.53 10.10
N ARG A 332 1.74 -4.76 10.54
CA ARG A 332 2.99 -5.14 11.22
C ARG A 332 3.76 -6.15 10.38
N PHE A 333 4.88 -5.74 9.83
CA PHE A 333 5.76 -6.60 9.04
C PHE A 333 7.00 -6.95 9.85
N ALA A 334 7.08 -8.20 10.29
CA ALA A 334 8.20 -8.71 11.07
C ALA A 334 9.01 -9.73 10.26
N ALA A 335 10.27 -9.40 9.98
CA ALA A 335 11.21 -10.28 9.29
C ALA A 335 12.14 -11.00 10.29
N ASP A 336 12.46 -12.25 10.00
CA ASP A 336 13.49 -13.03 10.71
C ASP A 336 14.87 -12.35 10.61
N ARG A 337 15.65 -12.39 11.69
CA ARG A 337 17.01 -11.83 11.79
C ARG A 337 17.99 -12.42 10.79
N ARG A 338 17.76 -13.66 10.33
CA ARG A 338 18.61 -14.34 9.34
C ARG A 338 18.35 -13.85 7.91
N TRP A 339 17.24 -13.15 7.67
CA TRP A 339 16.87 -12.67 6.35
C TRP A 339 17.72 -11.47 5.92
N ARG A 340 18.46 -11.61 4.81
CA ARG A 340 19.31 -10.53 4.26
C ARG A 340 18.61 -9.66 3.20
N GLY A 341 17.30 -9.83 3.01
CA GLY A 341 16.51 -9.12 2.00
C GLY A 341 15.84 -7.82 2.50
N HIS A 342 14.53 -7.73 2.29
CA HIS A 342 13.68 -6.60 2.68
C HIS A 342 12.45 -7.08 3.44
N VAL A 343 11.93 -6.24 4.34
CA VAL A 343 10.65 -6.44 5.03
C VAL A 343 9.51 -6.18 4.04
N PHE A 344 9.56 -5.06 3.32
CA PHE A 344 8.57 -4.71 2.30
C PHE A 344 9.27 -4.13 1.07
N LYS A 345 8.85 -4.54 -0.13
CA LYS A 345 9.39 -3.99 -1.38
C LYS A 345 8.33 -3.69 -2.42
N PHE A 346 8.48 -2.53 -3.06
CA PHE A 346 7.86 -2.17 -4.33
C PHE A 346 8.90 -2.23 -5.46
N TRP A 347 8.60 -2.94 -6.55
CA TRP A 347 9.37 -2.82 -7.80
C TRP A 347 8.84 -1.73 -8.76
N GLY A 348 7.67 -1.20 -8.45
CA GLY A 348 6.97 -0.10 -9.09
C GLY A 348 5.65 0.14 -8.35
N ALA A 349 5.33 1.39 -8.07
CA ALA A 349 4.14 1.76 -7.31
C ALA A 349 3.55 3.06 -7.86
N GLU A 350 2.26 3.06 -8.17
CA GLU A 350 1.55 4.25 -8.59
C GLU A 350 0.28 4.45 -7.77
N HIS A 351 0.03 5.67 -7.28
CA HIS A 351 -1.13 5.98 -6.43
C HIS A 351 -1.28 5.06 -5.22
N CYS A 352 -0.16 4.51 -4.73
CA CYS A 352 -0.18 3.62 -3.58
C CYS A 352 -0.09 4.40 -2.27
N ILE A 353 -0.84 3.97 -1.27
CA ILE A 353 -0.81 4.48 0.10
C ILE A 353 -0.06 3.46 0.95
N PHE A 354 1.01 3.88 1.62
CA PHE A 354 1.77 3.07 2.54
C PHE A 354 1.94 3.84 3.85
N GLU A 355 1.06 3.60 4.83
CA GLU A 355 1.00 4.42 6.03
C GLU A 355 0.78 3.66 7.33
N ASP A 356 1.23 4.22 8.46
CA ASP A 356 1.02 3.66 9.79
C ASP A 356 1.50 2.22 9.98
N ASN A 357 2.45 1.77 9.14
CA ASN A 357 2.98 0.42 9.23
C ASN A 357 4.19 0.37 10.15
N LEU A 358 4.33 -0.74 10.90
CA LEU A 358 5.53 -1.09 11.63
C LEU A 358 6.33 -2.12 10.84
N LEU A 359 7.57 -1.79 10.49
CA LEU A 359 8.51 -2.67 9.81
C LEU A 359 9.65 -2.97 10.78
N THR A 360 9.86 -4.25 11.10
CA THR A 360 10.89 -4.65 12.06
C THR A 360 11.62 -5.91 11.59
N GLY A 361 12.93 -5.96 11.84
CA GLY A 361 13.78 -7.10 11.48
C GLY A 361 15.19 -6.63 11.14
N ASP A 362 16.19 -7.47 11.38
CA ASP A 362 17.63 -7.16 11.21
C ASP A 362 18.04 -7.12 9.72
N THR A 363 17.26 -6.39 8.91
CA THR A 363 17.24 -6.37 7.44
C THR A 363 16.77 -5.00 6.93
N ARG A 364 16.54 -4.84 5.62
CA ARG A 364 16.04 -3.57 5.06
C ARG A 364 14.54 -3.40 5.37
N GLY A 365 14.10 -2.19 5.75
CA GLY A 365 12.69 -1.88 5.98
C GLY A 365 11.87 -1.82 4.69
N LEU A 366 11.48 -0.62 4.28
CA LEU A 366 10.75 -0.37 3.03
C LEU A 366 11.74 -0.09 1.89
N VAL A 367 11.64 -0.86 0.81
CA VAL A 367 12.43 -0.67 -0.41
C VAL A 367 11.51 -0.27 -1.56
N MET A 368 11.86 0.78 -2.29
CA MET A 368 11.18 1.18 -3.52
C MET A 368 12.19 1.20 -4.66
N GLN A 369 11.92 0.44 -5.72
CA GLN A 369 12.73 0.38 -6.93
C GLN A 369 11.85 0.59 -8.15
N THR A 370 12.46 0.78 -9.32
CA THR A 370 11.76 1.13 -10.57
C THR A 370 12.03 0.11 -11.68
N HIS A 371 12.14 -1.18 -11.32
CA HIS A 371 12.45 -2.23 -12.29
C HIS A 371 11.23 -2.60 -13.14
N PHE A 372 10.03 -2.50 -12.57
CA PHE A 372 8.77 -2.84 -13.23
C PHE A 372 7.83 -1.62 -13.29
N GLY A 373 8.37 -0.47 -13.70
CA GLY A 373 7.63 0.79 -13.82
C GLY A 373 8.24 1.91 -12.96
N VAL A 374 7.55 3.04 -12.93
CA VAL A 374 7.96 4.20 -12.11
C VAL A 374 7.28 4.16 -10.75
N ASN A 375 7.93 4.80 -9.76
CA ASN A 375 7.26 5.15 -8.52
C ASN A 375 6.66 6.55 -8.69
N TYR A 376 5.32 6.67 -8.70
CA TYR A 376 4.64 7.91 -9.04
C TYR A 376 3.42 8.18 -8.16
N GLN A 377 3.32 9.40 -7.62
CA GLN A 377 2.18 9.85 -6.81
C GLN A 377 1.78 8.88 -5.68
N ASN A 378 2.76 8.34 -4.96
CA ASN A 378 2.51 7.51 -3.78
C ASN A 378 2.43 8.38 -2.52
N PHE A 379 1.65 7.94 -1.53
CA PHE A 379 1.57 8.57 -0.21
C PHE A 379 2.23 7.67 0.84
N ILE A 380 3.28 8.17 1.49
CA ILE A 380 4.03 7.43 2.52
C ILE A 380 4.06 8.28 3.79
N ALA A 381 3.43 7.83 4.88
CA ALA A 381 3.28 8.62 6.11
C ALA A 381 3.15 7.73 7.36
N GLY A 382 3.57 8.19 8.53
CA GLY A 382 3.31 7.50 9.82
C GLY A 382 3.97 6.12 10.00
N ASN A 383 4.83 5.67 9.09
CA ASN A 383 5.48 4.36 9.21
C ASN A 383 6.62 4.39 10.21
N THR A 384 6.74 3.34 11.02
CA THR A 384 7.84 3.10 11.94
C THR A 384 8.73 1.98 11.41
N VAL A 385 10.03 2.21 11.37
CA VAL A 385 11.02 1.23 10.90
C VAL A 385 12.04 0.99 12.02
N GLU A 386 12.12 -0.24 12.51
CA GLU A 386 12.95 -0.61 13.65
C GLU A 386 13.96 -1.69 13.29
N ARG A 387 15.08 -1.68 14.01
CA ARG A 387 16.10 -2.74 14.00
C ARG A 387 16.69 -3.03 12.61
N THR A 388 16.77 -2.04 11.73
CA THR A 388 17.29 -2.23 10.38
C THR A 388 18.81 -2.38 10.32
N VAL A 389 19.28 -3.26 9.45
CA VAL A 389 20.71 -3.34 9.08
C VAL A 389 20.89 -2.69 7.71
N LEU A 390 21.76 -1.68 7.63
CA LEU A 390 22.12 -1.01 6.38
C LEU A 390 22.97 -1.97 5.52
N GLY A 391 22.39 -2.52 4.45
CA GLY A 391 23.16 -3.21 3.41
C GLY A 391 23.64 -2.22 2.34
N GLY A 392 24.74 -2.51 1.64
CA GLY A 392 25.37 -1.63 0.63
C GLY A 392 24.51 -1.25 -0.60
N ASN A 393 23.25 -1.71 -0.66
CA ASN A 393 22.28 -1.39 -1.72
C ASN A 393 20.92 -0.93 -1.13
N ALA A 394 20.89 -0.51 0.14
CA ALA A 394 19.71 0.03 0.79
C ALA A 394 19.46 1.47 0.29
N GLY A 395 18.74 1.59 -0.82
CA GLY A 395 18.14 2.86 -1.23
C GLY A 395 16.87 3.10 -0.41
N GLU A 396 16.98 3.88 0.66
CA GLU A 396 15.82 4.56 1.22
C GLU A 396 15.35 5.59 0.18
N THR A 397 14.16 5.38 -0.40
CA THR A 397 13.59 6.34 -1.34
C THR A 397 12.80 7.38 -0.54
N TYR A 398 13.43 8.52 -0.31
CA TYR A 398 12.73 9.73 0.12
C TYR A 398 11.95 10.30 -1.07
N LEU A 399 10.75 10.79 -0.81
CA LEU A 399 9.84 11.36 -1.80
C LEU A 399 10.55 12.49 -2.58
N VAL A 400 10.82 12.31 -3.87
CA VAL A 400 11.29 13.37 -4.77
C VAL A 400 10.22 13.66 -5.81
N ASP A 401 9.73 14.90 -5.80
CA ASP A 401 8.79 15.47 -6.78
C ASP A 401 9.38 15.33 -8.20
N SER A 402 8.70 14.59 -9.06
CA SER A 402 8.84 14.80 -10.49
C SER A 402 7.46 14.83 -11.14
N ARG A 403 7.16 15.94 -11.83
CA ARG A 403 6.15 15.94 -12.90
C ARG A 403 6.51 14.79 -13.85
N ARG A 404 5.50 14.06 -14.36
CA ARG A 404 5.68 12.92 -15.28
C ARG A 404 6.95 13.11 -16.12
N PRO A 405 7.95 12.22 -16.04
CA PRO A 405 9.03 12.29 -17.01
C PRO A 405 8.40 12.19 -18.40
N HIS A 406 8.80 13.08 -19.31
CA HIS A 406 8.48 12.95 -20.72
C HIS A 406 8.80 11.52 -21.18
N ALA A 407 8.03 11.01 -22.16
CA ALA A 407 8.05 9.62 -22.65
C ALA A 407 9.41 9.08 -23.15
N ASP A 408 10.49 9.86 -23.05
CA ASP A 408 11.84 9.55 -23.53
C ASP A 408 12.77 8.94 -22.47
N CYS A 409 12.31 8.65 -21.25
CA CYS A 409 13.10 7.85 -20.30
C CYS A 409 13.04 6.34 -20.64
N ARG A 410 13.43 5.98 -21.86
CA ARG A 410 13.79 4.60 -22.21
C ARG A 410 15.28 4.42 -21.93
N SER A 411 15.64 3.31 -21.29
CA SER A 411 17.03 2.84 -21.28
C SER A 411 17.48 2.71 -22.73
N GLY A 412 18.54 3.42 -23.12
CA GLY A 412 19.17 3.23 -24.43
C GLY A 412 19.62 1.78 -24.64
N PRO A 413 19.74 1.32 -25.89
CA PRO A 413 20.20 -0.04 -26.17
C PRO A 413 21.59 -0.28 -25.56
N PRO A 414 21.92 -1.52 -25.15
CA PRO A 414 23.25 -1.85 -24.66
C PRO A 414 24.28 -1.56 -25.76
N ASP A 415 25.45 -1.06 -25.36
CA ASP A 415 26.59 -0.99 -26.25
C ASP A 415 27.08 -2.40 -26.62
N ALA A 416 27.90 -2.51 -27.67
CA ALA A 416 28.39 -3.78 -28.23
C ALA A 416 29.20 -4.66 -27.24
N ALA A 417 29.38 -4.22 -25.99
CA ALA A 417 30.03 -4.94 -24.90
C ALA A 417 29.08 -5.32 -23.74
N GLY A 418 27.77 -5.10 -23.89
CA GLY A 418 26.75 -5.57 -22.92
C GLY A 418 26.70 -4.82 -21.58
N ARG A 419 27.24 -3.60 -21.48
CA ARG A 419 27.24 -2.83 -20.21
C ARG A 419 26.14 -1.76 -20.22
N LYS A 420 25.23 -1.81 -19.24
CA LYS A 420 24.24 -0.72 -19.03
C LYS A 420 24.94 0.51 -18.44
N ARG A 421 25.04 1.61 -19.20
CA ARG A 421 25.47 2.91 -18.67
C ARG A 421 24.41 3.50 -17.75
N HIS A 422 24.70 3.61 -16.46
CA HIS A 422 23.94 4.46 -15.54
C HIS A 422 24.51 5.89 -15.59
N THR A 423 23.76 6.84 -16.15
CA THR A 423 24.08 8.26 -16.03
C THR A 423 23.77 8.73 -14.60
N ARG A 424 24.79 8.78 -13.75
CA ARG A 424 24.68 9.46 -12.45
C ARG A 424 24.59 10.98 -12.68
N ARG A 425 23.39 11.55 -12.65
CA ARG A 425 23.24 12.97 -12.28
C ARG A 425 23.29 13.04 -10.75
N ARG A 426 24.26 13.78 -10.20
CA ARG A 426 24.35 14.08 -8.77
C ARG A 426 23.08 14.83 -8.34
N GLY A 427 22.20 14.15 -7.60
CA GLY A 427 21.13 14.79 -6.84
C GLY A 427 21.72 15.53 -5.63
N VAL A 428 21.13 16.67 -5.29
CA VAL A 428 21.52 17.51 -4.15
C VAL A 428 21.35 16.72 -2.84
N HIS A 429 22.44 16.48 -2.12
CA HIS A 429 22.39 15.95 -0.75
C HIS A 429 21.91 17.03 0.21
N ALA A 430 20.71 16.87 0.79
CA ALA A 430 20.36 17.57 2.01
C ALA A 430 21.05 16.86 3.19
N ARG A 431 22.04 17.50 3.80
CA ARG A 431 22.61 17.06 5.09
C ARG A 431 21.65 17.48 6.21
N THR A 432 21.10 16.52 6.94
CA THR A 432 20.52 16.78 8.26
C THR A 432 21.63 16.66 9.32
N ARG A 433 21.79 17.71 10.12
CA ARG A 433 22.66 17.68 11.32
C ARG A 433 22.00 16.78 12.36
N ALA A 434 22.66 15.68 12.72
CA ALA A 434 22.38 15.00 13.99
C ALA A 434 22.91 15.89 15.13
N ASN A 435 22.10 16.09 16.17
CA ASN A 435 22.56 16.68 17.43
C ASN A 435 23.58 15.73 18.08
N PRO A 436 24.79 16.19 18.45
CA PRO A 436 25.72 15.35 19.18
C PRO A 436 25.33 15.33 20.67
N VAL A 437 24.96 14.14 21.16
CA VAL A 437 25.03 13.83 22.59
C VAL A 437 26.52 13.66 22.91
N GLY A 438 27.07 14.56 23.71
CA GLY A 438 28.47 14.55 24.10
C GLY A 438 28.79 13.38 25.04
N LEU A 439 29.69 12.50 24.61
CA LEU A 439 30.43 11.60 25.48
C LEU A 439 31.89 12.08 25.51
N CYS A 440 32.28 12.71 26.61
CA CYS A 440 33.68 13.01 26.92
C CYS A 440 34.39 11.73 27.32
N SER A 441 35.38 11.29 26.53
CA SER A 441 36.40 10.34 26.98
C SER A 441 37.71 11.11 27.23
N HIS A 442 38.12 11.19 28.50
CA HIS A 442 39.47 11.58 28.89
C HIS A 442 40.47 10.51 28.43
N SER A 443 41.53 10.94 27.74
CA SER A 443 42.74 10.17 27.52
C SER A 443 43.75 10.51 28.61
N SER A 444 44.15 9.55 29.43
CA SER A 444 45.43 9.59 30.15
C SER A 444 46.32 8.49 29.59
N ARG A 445 47.42 8.90 28.96
CA ARG A 445 48.61 8.07 28.79
C ARG A 445 49.31 7.95 30.14
N GLY A 446 49.82 6.75 30.42
CA GLY A 446 50.56 6.36 31.61
C GLY A 446 50.47 4.86 31.76
#